data_AF-A0A0M8V3N6-F1
#
_entry.id   AF-A0A0M8V3N6-F1
#
_cell.length_a   1.000
_cell.length_b   1.000
_cell.length_c   1.000
_cell.angle_alpha   90.00
_cell.angle_beta   90.00
_cell.angle_gamma   90.00
#
_symmetry.space_group_name_H-M   'P 1'
#
loop_
_entity.id
_entity.type
_entity.pdbx_description
1 polymer ?
#
loop_
_entity_poly.entity_id
_entity_poly.type
_entity_poly.pdbx_seq_one_letter_code
_entity_poly.pdbx_strand_id
1 'polypeptide(L)'
;MATLSGCGGGESRPADPDGAQGPRGPVVAALPATDPTRLPGVGDRLQRRIPADSGQVLVVYGESEDSADSTVVLYMKEGPEWRPVARWAGHNGRNGWTMDHHSGDDRSPVGVFGLSDAGGVLDDPGSRLPYDQDAYAYAPTIAGEAYEHVFDYVIAIDYNRWPGTPPHDPRRPMGDDRGGGIWLHLDHGDGTSACVSVPKEAMRFLLRTLDPDRHPVMVMGDKRELRA
;
A
#
# COMPACT_ATOMS: atom_id res chain seq x y z
N MET A 1 72.84 -55.78 -23.16
CA MET A 1 72.20 -54.78 -24.06
C MET A 1 71.90 -53.54 -23.24
N ALA A 2 72.41 -52.39 -23.69
CA ALA A 2 72.27 -51.11 -23.02
C ALA A 2 71.02 -50.34 -23.49
N THR A 3 70.27 -49.85 -22.51
CA THR A 3 69.55 -48.57 -22.36
C THR A 3 69.19 -47.70 -23.59
N LEU A 4 67.93 -47.21 -23.66
CA LEU A 4 67.48 -45.79 -23.48
C LEU A 4 66.15 -45.43 -24.22
N SER A 5 65.28 -44.71 -23.49
CA SER A 5 64.41 -43.54 -23.85
C SER A 5 63.17 -43.56 -24.78
N GLY A 6 62.14 -42.84 -24.29
CA GLY A 6 61.14 -42.00 -25.01
C GLY A 6 59.69 -42.55 -25.06
N CYS A 7 58.57 -41.81 -25.10
CA CYS A 7 58.15 -40.40 -24.93
C CYS A 7 56.58 -40.35 -24.92
N GLY A 8 55.95 -39.39 -24.20
CA GLY A 8 54.77 -38.62 -24.68
C GLY A 8 53.30 -39.03 -24.35
N GLY A 9 52.51 -38.06 -23.83
CA GLY A 9 51.12 -37.77 -24.29
C GLY A 9 49.95 -37.76 -23.29
N GLY A 10 49.24 -36.61 -23.15
CA GLY A 10 47.76 -36.55 -23.18
C GLY A 10 46.92 -36.26 -21.92
N GLU A 11 46.68 -34.96 -21.66
CA GLU A 11 45.51 -34.20 -21.14
C GLU A 11 44.25 -34.79 -20.42
N SER A 12 43.75 -33.94 -19.49
CA SER A 12 42.36 -33.62 -19.11
C SER A 12 41.63 -34.41 -18.00
N ARG A 13 41.40 -33.74 -16.85
CA ARG A 13 40.50 -34.16 -15.75
C ARG A 13 39.10 -33.53 -15.91
N PRO A 14 38.03 -34.25 -15.53
CA PRO A 14 36.66 -33.73 -15.63
C PRO A 14 36.29 -32.82 -14.44
N ALA A 15 35.35 -31.92 -14.70
CA ALA A 15 34.70 -31.03 -13.75
C ALA A 15 33.46 -31.70 -13.15
N ASP A 16 33.26 -31.55 -11.83
CA ASP A 16 32.02 -31.89 -11.13
C ASP A 16 31.15 -30.64 -10.93
N PRO A 17 29.82 -30.72 -11.16
CA PRO A 17 28.89 -29.61 -10.96
C PRO A 17 28.16 -29.65 -9.60
N ASP A 18 27.51 -28.51 -9.29
CA ASP A 18 26.39 -28.33 -8.37
C ASP A 18 26.61 -28.33 -6.84
N GLY A 19 26.99 -27.15 -6.34
CA GLY A 19 26.65 -26.67 -5.00
C GLY A 19 25.64 -25.53 -5.09
N ALA A 20 24.37 -25.82 -4.84
CA ALA A 20 23.23 -24.91 -4.95
C ALA A 20 23.38 -23.64 -4.10
N GLN A 21 23.27 -22.47 -4.75
CA GLN A 21 23.06 -21.19 -4.09
C GLN A 21 21.62 -21.13 -3.57
N GLY A 22 21.45 -21.06 -2.25
CA GLY A 22 20.15 -20.82 -1.64
C GLY A 22 19.55 -19.47 -2.08
N PRO A 23 18.22 -19.28 -1.98
CA PRO A 23 17.57 -18.05 -2.41
C PRO A 23 18.09 -16.88 -1.59
N ARG A 24 18.74 -15.92 -2.24
CA ARG A 24 19.05 -14.61 -1.65
C ARG A 24 17.70 -13.90 -1.44
N GLY A 25 17.27 -13.78 -0.19
CA GLY A 25 16.14 -12.91 0.17
C GLY A 25 16.37 -11.48 -0.32
N PRO A 26 15.31 -10.67 -0.49
CA PRO A 26 15.43 -9.33 -1.04
C PRO A 26 16.33 -8.49 -0.13
N VAL A 27 17.49 -8.11 -0.67
CA VAL A 27 18.42 -7.20 0.00
C VAL A 27 17.84 -5.81 -0.14
N VAL A 28 17.33 -5.26 0.97
CA VAL A 28 16.91 -3.86 1.02
C VAL A 28 18.19 -3.02 0.90
N ALA A 29 18.46 -2.49 -0.29
CA ALA A 29 19.49 -1.48 -0.46
C ALA A 29 19.13 -0.26 0.38
N ALA A 30 19.97 0.06 1.37
CA ALA A 30 19.77 1.23 2.22
C ALA A 30 19.95 2.50 1.38
N LEU A 31 18.86 3.27 1.23
CA LEU A 31 18.90 4.63 0.71
C LEU A 31 19.71 5.52 1.68
N PRO A 32 20.34 6.63 1.20
CA PRO A 32 21.08 7.55 2.08
C PRO A 32 20.21 7.97 3.27
N ALA A 33 20.82 7.97 4.47
CA ALA A 33 20.14 8.13 5.74
C ALA A 33 19.34 9.43 5.78
N THR A 34 18.06 9.29 5.45
CA THR A 34 17.00 10.24 5.70
C THR A 34 16.85 10.33 7.21
N ASP A 35 16.57 11.52 7.73
CA ASP A 35 16.19 11.71 9.13
C ASP A 35 15.16 10.64 9.53
N PRO A 36 15.51 9.66 10.38
CA PRO A 36 14.67 8.50 10.63
C PRO A 36 13.39 8.88 11.37
N THR A 37 13.32 10.09 11.92
CA THR A 37 12.12 10.64 12.55
C THR A 37 11.09 11.14 11.54
N ARG A 38 11.43 11.15 10.24
CA ARG A 38 10.57 11.59 9.16
C ARG A 38 10.30 10.48 8.15
N LEU A 39 9.06 10.38 7.70
CA LEU A 39 8.70 9.52 6.59
C LEU A 39 9.46 9.92 5.31
N PRO A 40 10.16 8.99 4.65
CA PRO A 40 10.89 9.27 3.42
C PRO A 40 9.99 9.84 2.32
N GLY A 41 10.45 10.89 1.63
CA GLY A 41 9.72 11.48 0.50
C GLY A 41 8.47 12.28 0.87
N VAL A 42 8.14 12.40 2.16
CA VAL A 42 7.03 13.23 2.66
C VAL A 42 7.59 14.54 3.18
N GLY A 43 7.20 15.63 2.54
CA GLY A 43 7.58 17.01 2.81
C GLY A 43 6.89 17.57 4.05
N ASP A 44 7.42 18.71 4.49
CA ASP A 44 7.05 19.44 5.68
C ASP A 44 5.54 19.69 5.82
N ARG A 45 4.87 20.00 4.70
CA ARG A 45 3.43 20.27 4.65
C ARG A 45 2.59 19.10 5.12
N LEU A 46 2.89 17.89 4.66
CA LEU A 46 2.15 16.68 5.03
C LEU A 46 2.68 16.07 6.33
N GLN A 47 3.99 16.13 6.59
CA GLN A 47 4.57 15.65 7.86
C GLN A 47 3.89 16.29 9.08
N ARG A 48 3.69 17.62 9.05
CA ARG A 48 3.03 18.35 10.15
C ARG A 48 1.55 18.01 10.35
N ARG A 49 0.91 17.38 9.35
CA ARG A 49 -0.49 16.95 9.44
C ARG A 49 -0.65 15.54 10.02
N ILE A 50 0.44 14.79 10.16
CA ILE A 50 0.42 13.48 10.81
C ILE A 50 0.23 13.71 12.31
N PRO A 51 -0.80 13.11 12.94
CA PRO A 51 -1.00 13.23 14.38
C PRO A 51 0.23 12.77 15.16
N ALA A 52 0.61 13.52 16.20
CA ALA A 52 1.84 13.25 16.96
C ALA A 52 1.81 11.90 17.70
N ASP A 53 0.60 11.49 18.08
CA ASP A 53 0.25 10.22 18.71
C ASP A 53 0.05 9.06 17.73
N SER A 54 0.12 9.31 16.41
CA SER A 54 0.10 8.23 15.43
C SER A 54 1.36 7.37 15.55
N GLY A 55 1.13 6.06 15.68
CA GLY A 55 2.15 5.02 15.69
C GLY A 55 2.25 4.22 14.39
N GLN A 56 1.34 4.44 13.45
CA GLN A 56 1.25 3.70 12.18
C GLN A 56 0.87 4.64 11.04
N VAL A 57 1.67 4.63 9.97
CA VAL A 57 1.39 5.41 8.77
C VAL A 57 1.47 4.52 7.54
N LEU A 58 0.38 4.47 6.78
CA LEU A 58 0.37 3.88 5.45
C LEU A 58 0.64 4.98 4.42
N VAL A 59 1.79 4.95 3.77
CA VAL A 59 2.14 5.94 2.75
C VAL A 59 1.86 5.36 1.36
N VAL A 60 1.09 6.08 0.55
CA VAL A 60 0.83 5.77 -0.85
C VAL A 60 1.61 6.74 -1.71
N TYR A 61 2.67 6.24 -2.35
CA TYR A 61 3.52 6.99 -3.27
C TYR A 61 3.01 6.79 -4.70
N GLY A 62 2.21 7.73 -5.21
CA GLY A 62 1.79 7.76 -6.60
C GLY A 62 2.95 8.09 -7.54
N GLU A 63 3.01 7.44 -8.70
CA GLU A 63 4.14 7.57 -9.63
C GLU A 63 4.25 9.00 -10.20
N SER A 64 3.12 9.58 -10.61
CA SER A 64 3.00 10.95 -11.11
C SER A 64 1.57 11.48 -10.92
N GLU A 65 1.38 12.78 -11.13
CA GLU A 65 0.10 13.50 -10.99
C GLU A 65 -1.06 12.88 -11.78
N ASP A 66 -0.79 12.29 -12.95
CA ASP A 66 -1.78 11.72 -13.86
C ASP A 66 -1.62 10.20 -14.05
N SER A 67 -0.89 9.52 -13.16
CA SER A 67 -0.72 8.07 -13.20
C SER A 67 -1.61 7.37 -12.18
N ALA A 68 -2.15 6.22 -12.57
CA ALA A 68 -2.86 5.31 -11.68
C ALA A 68 -1.93 4.43 -10.83
N ASP A 69 -0.63 4.37 -11.15
CA ASP A 69 0.31 3.48 -10.49
C ASP A 69 0.82 4.07 -9.17
N SER A 70 0.87 3.23 -8.14
CA SER A 70 1.38 3.62 -6.84
C SER A 70 2.16 2.52 -6.14
N THR A 71 3.00 2.92 -5.18
CA THR A 71 3.62 2.03 -4.20
C THR A 71 3.07 2.33 -2.82
N VAL A 72 2.54 1.32 -2.15
CA VAL A 72 1.99 1.43 -0.79
C VAL A 72 2.99 0.86 0.21
N VAL A 73 3.32 1.62 1.26
CA VAL A 73 4.30 1.22 2.28
C VAL A 73 3.74 1.47 3.66
N LEU A 74 3.72 0.45 4.52
CA LEU A 74 3.39 0.62 5.93
C LEU A 74 4.66 0.97 6.71
N TYR A 75 4.58 2.05 7.48
CA TYR A 75 5.57 2.47 8.45
C TYR A 75 5.01 2.32 9.87
N MET A 76 5.84 1.79 10.77
CA MET A 76 5.54 1.74 12.20
C MET A 76 6.51 2.63 12.96
N LYS A 77 5.99 3.34 13.96
CA LYS A 77 6.79 4.17 14.85
C LYS A 77 7.46 3.29 15.91
N GLU A 78 8.78 3.42 16.03
CA GLU A 78 9.63 2.77 17.04
C GLU A 78 10.42 3.86 17.77
N GLY A 79 9.98 4.22 18.98
CA GLY A 79 10.49 5.42 19.64
C GLY A 79 10.16 6.67 18.82
N PRO A 80 11.15 7.52 18.47
CA PRO A 80 10.93 8.66 17.58
C PRO A 80 11.04 8.31 16.08
N GLU A 81 11.44 7.09 15.73
CA GLU A 81 11.80 6.71 14.36
C GLU A 81 10.65 6.01 13.61
N TRP A 82 10.55 6.25 12.31
CA TRP A 82 9.66 5.53 11.40
C TRP A 82 10.41 4.38 10.72
N ARG A 83 9.87 3.17 10.85
CA ARG A 83 10.45 1.95 10.28
C ARG A 83 9.53 1.38 9.21
N PRO A 84 9.99 1.17 7.96
CA PRO A 84 9.18 0.50 6.95
C PRO A 84 9.07 -0.99 7.29
N VAL A 85 7.84 -1.52 7.29
CA VAL A 85 7.59 -2.93 7.68
C VAL A 85 7.08 -3.79 6.54
N ALA A 86 6.41 -3.19 5.56
CA ALA A 86 5.93 -3.90 4.37
C ALA A 86 5.72 -2.92 3.21
N ARG A 87 5.77 -3.45 1.97
CA ARG A 87 5.54 -2.67 0.73
C ARG A 87 4.78 -3.50 -0.30
N TRP A 88 3.94 -2.84 -1.09
CA TRP A 88 3.17 -3.46 -2.17
C TRP A 88 3.04 -2.49 -3.34
N ALA A 89 2.85 -3.04 -4.54
CA ALA A 89 2.25 -2.27 -5.63
C ALA A 89 0.76 -2.04 -5.33
N GLY A 90 0.19 -1.01 -5.92
CA GLY A 90 -1.25 -0.75 -5.85
C GLY A 90 -1.65 0.33 -6.85
N HIS A 91 -2.94 0.55 -7.01
CA HIS A 91 -3.46 1.59 -7.90
C HIS A 91 -4.24 2.66 -7.15
N ASN A 92 -4.14 3.91 -7.62
CA ASN A 92 -4.95 5.04 -7.18
C ASN A 92 -6.01 5.38 -8.25
N GLY A 93 -6.68 6.53 -8.12
CA GLY A 93 -7.62 7.04 -9.11
C GLY A 93 -7.01 7.01 -10.50
N ARG A 94 -7.78 6.55 -11.51
CA ARG A 94 -7.27 6.35 -12.88
C ARG A 94 -6.79 7.62 -13.56
N ASN A 95 -7.30 8.78 -13.14
CA ASN A 95 -6.85 10.08 -13.62
C ASN A 95 -5.73 10.67 -12.73
N GLY A 96 -5.21 9.90 -11.78
CA GLY A 96 -4.13 10.28 -10.89
C GLY A 96 -4.60 10.93 -9.60
N TRP A 97 -3.98 12.07 -9.26
CA TRP A 97 -4.05 12.70 -7.95
C TRP A 97 -4.58 14.13 -8.04
N THR A 98 -5.22 14.61 -6.97
CA THR A 98 -5.71 15.99 -6.88
C THR A 98 -5.69 16.52 -5.45
N MET A 99 -5.38 17.82 -5.30
CA MET A 99 -5.55 18.56 -4.04
C MET A 99 -6.97 19.10 -3.84
N ASP A 100 -7.77 19.14 -4.92
CA ASP A 100 -9.15 19.61 -4.95
C ASP A 100 -10.04 18.52 -5.56
N HIS A 101 -10.36 17.51 -4.75
CA HIS A 101 -11.14 16.36 -5.19
C HIS A 101 -12.64 16.69 -5.28
N HIS A 102 -13.24 16.30 -6.41
CA HIS A 102 -14.67 16.40 -6.68
C HIS A 102 -15.22 15.05 -7.14
N SER A 103 -16.50 14.82 -6.86
CA SER A 103 -17.20 13.61 -7.29
C SER A 103 -17.11 13.44 -8.80
N GLY A 104 -16.63 12.28 -9.26
CA GLY A 104 -16.53 11.93 -10.68
C GLY A 104 -15.28 12.45 -11.40
N ASP A 105 -14.31 13.03 -10.70
CA ASP A 105 -13.02 13.38 -11.31
C ASP A 105 -12.10 12.17 -11.56
N ASP A 106 -12.44 11.01 -10.98
CA ASP A 106 -11.65 9.77 -10.95
C ASP A 106 -10.18 9.97 -10.48
N ARG A 107 -9.96 10.95 -9.60
CA ARG A 107 -8.67 11.27 -8.99
C ARG A 107 -8.69 10.96 -7.50
N SER A 108 -7.59 10.44 -6.98
CA SER A 108 -7.42 10.25 -5.54
C SER A 108 -7.07 11.57 -4.85
N PRO A 109 -7.67 11.90 -3.69
CA PRO A 109 -7.33 13.10 -2.95
C PRO A 109 -5.92 13.00 -2.35
N VAL A 110 -5.16 14.08 -2.44
CA VAL A 110 -3.86 14.20 -1.77
C VAL A 110 -4.06 14.67 -0.33
N GLY A 111 -3.42 14.00 0.63
CA GLY A 111 -3.49 14.44 2.02
C GLY A 111 -3.04 13.44 3.07
N VAL A 112 -3.44 13.73 4.31
CA VAL A 112 -3.33 12.84 5.47
C VAL A 112 -4.74 12.58 5.98
N PHE A 113 -5.12 11.31 6.06
CA PHE A 113 -6.45 10.85 6.43
C PHE A 113 -6.38 9.76 7.48
N GLY A 114 -7.36 9.69 8.38
CA GLY A 114 -7.47 8.58 9.33
C GLY A 114 -7.83 7.27 8.64
N LEU A 115 -7.49 6.16 9.29
CA LEU A 115 -7.96 4.81 8.95
C LEU A 115 -8.70 4.25 10.17
N SER A 116 -10.00 4.50 10.29
CA SER A 116 -10.74 4.25 11.53
C SER A 116 -11.59 2.99 11.51
N ASP A 117 -12.10 2.57 10.35
CA ASP A 117 -13.07 1.49 10.23
C ASP A 117 -12.74 0.58 9.04
N ALA A 118 -13.12 -0.69 9.15
CA ALA A 118 -13.00 -1.70 8.11
C ALA A 118 -14.34 -2.40 7.87
N GLY A 119 -14.41 -3.17 6.80
CA GLY A 119 -15.59 -3.96 6.47
C GLY A 119 -15.42 -4.75 5.20
N GLY A 120 -16.52 -5.25 4.66
CA GLY A 120 -16.53 -5.91 3.36
C GLY A 120 -17.62 -6.95 3.24
N VAL A 121 -17.65 -7.60 2.07
CA VAL A 121 -18.59 -8.70 1.79
C VAL A 121 -18.28 -9.93 2.64
N LEU A 122 -16.99 -10.23 2.87
CA LEU A 122 -16.55 -11.45 3.52
C LEU A 122 -16.46 -11.30 5.05
N ASP A 123 -16.46 -12.44 5.74
CA ASP A 123 -16.20 -12.52 7.18
C ASP A 123 -14.88 -11.85 7.56
N ASP A 124 -14.87 -11.28 8.77
CA ASP A 124 -13.71 -10.62 9.36
C ASP A 124 -12.48 -11.55 9.33
N PRO A 125 -11.39 -11.19 8.62
CA PRO A 125 -10.19 -12.02 8.52
C PRO A 125 -9.29 -11.94 9.76
N GLY A 126 -9.74 -11.31 10.85
CA GLY A 126 -8.98 -11.04 12.08
C GLY A 126 -8.56 -9.58 12.21
N SER A 127 -9.42 -8.66 11.79
CA SER A 127 -9.24 -7.23 11.82
C SER A 127 -9.07 -6.72 13.25
N ARG A 128 -8.14 -5.79 13.43
CA ARG A 128 -8.03 -5.01 14.67
C ARG A 128 -8.88 -3.74 14.61
N LEU A 129 -9.09 -3.19 13.41
CA LEU A 129 -10.05 -2.12 13.21
C LEU A 129 -11.47 -2.67 13.39
N PRO A 130 -12.43 -1.87 13.90
CA PRO A 130 -13.85 -2.22 13.86
C PRO A 130 -14.23 -2.71 12.46
N TYR A 131 -14.86 -3.88 12.37
CA TYR A 131 -15.16 -4.54 11.11
C TYR A 131 -16.66 -4.73 10.93
N ASP A 132 -17.20 -4.15 9.87
CA ASP A 132 -18.61 -4.26 9.49
C ASP A 132 -18.75 -5.20 8.28
N GLN A 133 -19.34 -6.37 8.50
CA GLN A 133 -19.57 -7.38 7.46
C GLN A 133 -20.99 -7.22 6.91
N ASP A 134 -21.11 -6.89 5.62
CA ASP A 134 -22.41 -6.77 4.95
C ASP A 134 -22.29 -7.03 3.44
N ALA A 135 -22.79 -8.19 3.00
CA ALA A 135 -22.71 -8.59 1.59
C ALA A 135 -23.53 -7.69 0.65
N TYR A 136 -24.53 -6.98 1.13
CA TYR A 136 -25.38 -6.10 0.33
C TYR A 136 -24.80 -4.69 0.26
N ALA A 137 -24.32 -4.15 1.38
CA ALA A 137 -23.75 -2.81 1.43
C ALA A 137 -22.44 -2.69 0.64
N TYR A 138 -21.66 -3.77 0.57
CA TYR A 138 -20.39 -3.83 -0.17
C TYR A 138 -20.50 -4.51 -1.54
N ALA A 139 -21.71 -4.78 -2.03
CA ALA A 139 -21.88 -5.35 -3.36
C ALA A 139 -21.33 -4.40 -4.45
N PRO A 140 -20.40 -4.85 -5.32
CA PRO A 140 -19.90 -4.02 -6.40
C PRO A 140 -21.04 -3.60 -7.34
N THR A 141 -21.11 -2.32 -7.68
CA THR A 141 -22.11 -1.79 -8.60
C THR A 141 -21.67 -1.84 -10.06
N ILE A 142 -20.38 -2.14 -10.30
CA ILE A 142 -19.77 -2.25 -11.62
C ILE A 142 -19.76 -3.73 -12.04
N ALA A 143 -20.30 -4.00 -13.23
CA ALA A 143 -20.32 -5.35 -13.79
C ALA A 143 -18.95 -5.73 -14.39
N GLY A 144 -18.52 -6.96 -14.12
CA GLY A 144 -17.33 -7.56 -14.71
C GLY A 144 -16.57 -8.42 -13.70
N GLU A 145 -16.06 -9.57 -14.14
CA GLU A 145 -15.38 -10.56 -13.28
C GLU A 145 -14.24 -9.94 -12.44
N ALA A 146 -13.48 -9.00 -13.02
CA ALA A 146 -12.41 -8.29 -12.33
C ALA A 146 -12.90 -7.43 -11.14
N TYR A 147 -14.17 -7.04 -11.13
CA TYR A 147 -14.75 -6.14 -10.12
C TYR A 147 -15.56 -6.86 -9.05
N GLU A 148 -15.87 -8.16 -9.21
CA GLU A 148 -16.75 -8.91 -8.30
C GLU A 148 -16.23 -8.97 -6.85
N HIS A 149 -14.92 -8.87 -6.67
CA HIS A 149 -14.25 -9.07 -5.38
C HIS A 149 -13.55 -7.82 -4.83
N VAL A 150 -13.72 -6.67 -5.47
CA VAL A 150 -12.96 -5.46 -5.10
C VAL A 150 -13.27 -5.01 -3.67
N PHE A 151 -14.50 -5.24 -3.20
CA PHE A 151 -14.95 -4.92 -1.85
C PHE A 151 -15.17 -6.14 -0.95
N ASP A 152 -14.54 -7.29 -1.27
CA ASP A 152 -14.43 -8.43 -0.35
C ASP A 152 -13.94 -7.96 1.03
N TYR A 153 -12.99 -7.02 1.02
CA TYR A 153 -12.39 -6.35 2.17
C TYR A 153 -12.12 -4.89 1.85
N VAL A 154 -12.50 -3.99 2.76
CA VAL A 154 -12.26 -2.56 2.67
C VAL A 154 -11.72 -2.00 3.98
N ILE A 155 -10.90 -0.95 3.88
CA ILE A 155 -10.55 -0.07 5.00
C ILE A 155 -10.96 1.34 4.58
N ALA A 156 -11.74 2.02 5.43
CA ALA A 156 -12.17 3.36 5.15
C ALA A 156 -11.01 4.35 5.22
N ILE A 157 -10.89 5.20 4.18
CA ILE A 157 -10.02 6.37 4.21
C ILE A 157 -10.91 7.54 4.67
N ASP A 158 -10.53 8.22 5.75
CA ASP A 158 -11.35 9.26 6.40
C ASP A 158 -11.37 10.59 5.64
N TYR A 159 -11.65 10.53 4.34
CA TYR A 159 -11.95 11.66 3.48
C TYR A 159 -13.47 11.83 3.36
N ASN A 160 -13.97 13.03 3.70
CA ASN A 160 -15.40 13.40 3.59
C ASN A 160 -16.38 12.35 4.18
N ARG A 161 -16.07 11.82 5.36
CA ARG A 161 -16.90 10.91 6.14
C ARG A 161 -16.79 11.21 7.63
N TRP A 162 -17.62 10.57 8.46
CA TRP A 162 -17.46 10.56 9.92
C TRP A 162 -16.63 9.35 10.35
N PRO A 163 -15.44 9.53 10.97
CA PRO A 163 -14.68 8.42 11.54
C PRO A 163 -15.46 7.68 12.62
N GLY A 164 -15.22 6.36 12.77
CA GLY A 164 -15.91 5.52 13.75
C GLY A 164 -17.32 5.11 13.32
N THR A 165 -17.59 5.12 12.02
CA THR A 165 -18.86 4.65 11.42
C THR A 165 -18.55 3.55 10.43
N PRO A 166 -19.51 2.70 10.01
CA PRO A 166 -19.22 1.73 8.96
C PRO A 166 -18.67 2.39 7.68
N PRO A 167 -17.74 1.76 6.94
CA PRO A 167 -17.18 2.33 5.71
C PRO A 167 -18.24 2.73 4.67
N HIS A 168 -19.39 2.07 4.66
CA HIS A 168 -20.51 2.32 3.75
C HIS A 168 -21.49 3.43 4.21
N ASP A 169 -21.21 4.11 5.34
CA ASP A 169 -22.01 5.25 5.80
C ASP A 169 -22.04 6.36 4.72
N PRO A 170 -23.22 6.78 4.23
CA PRO A 170 -23.33 7.68 3.09
C PRO A 170 -23.13 9.17 3.45
N ARG A 171 -22.98 9.52 4.74
CA ARG A 171 -22.94 10.92 5.18
C ARG A 171 -21.63 11.60 4.78
N ARG A 172 -21.75 12.76 4.12
CA ARG A 172 -20.63 13.56 3.60
C ARG A 172 -20.58 14.97 4.23
N PRO A 173 -19.82 15.19 5.31
CA PRO A 173 -19.78 16.47 6.02
C PRO A 173 -19.24 17.67 5.20
N MET A 174 -18.49 17.42 4.13
CA MET A 174 -17.98 18.43 3.19
C MET A 174 -18.90 18.63 1.97
N GLY A 175 -20.09 18.01 1.96
CA GLY A 175 -21.04 18.04 0.86
C GLY A 175 -20.81 16.94 -0.19
N ASP A 176 -21.83 16.69 -1.01
CA ASP A 176 -21.78 15.62 -2.03
C ASP A 176 -20.81 15.94 -3.19
N ASP A 177 -20.67 17.23 -3.55
CA ASP A 177 -19.76 17.66 -4.63
C ASP A 177 -18.31 17.23 -4.39
N ARG A 178 -17.89 17.13 -3.13
CA ARG A 178 -16.54 16.73 -2.75
C ARG A 178 -16.28 15.22 -2.89
N GLY A 179 -17.28 14.42 -3.26
CA GLY A 179 -17.19 12.95 -3.33
C GLY A 179 -17.13 12.29 -1.95
N GLY A 180 -17.05 10.97 -1.89
CA GLY A 180 -16.94 10.21 -0.63
C GLY A 180 -16.90 8.72 -0.91
N GLY A 181 -16.90 7.87 0.12
CA GLY A 181 -16.78 6.42 -0.07
C GLY A 181 -15.42 6.02 -0.66
N ILE A 182 -14.37 6.75 -0.28
CA ILE A 182 -13.00 6.46 -0.72
C ILE A 182 -12.42 5.43 0.24
N TRP A 183 -12.05 4.27 -0.30
CA TRP A 183 -11.58 3.14 0.48
C TRP A 183 -10.20 2.68 0.02
N LEU A 184 -9.50 1.99 0.91
CA LEU A 184 -8.49 1.02 0.52
C LEU A 184 -9.21 -0.32 0.26
N HIS A 185 -9.04 -0.92 -0.92
CA HIS A 185 -9.75 -2.15 -1.28
C HIS A 185 -8.90 -3.13 -2.11
N LEU A 186 -9.48 -4.25 -2.56
CA LEU A 186 -8.73 -5.25 -3.31
C LEU A 186 -8.43 -4.77 -4.74
N ASP A 187 -7.18 -4.97 -5.16
CA ASP A 187 -6.69 -4.63 -6.49
C ASP A 187 -7.37 -5.44 -7.61
N HIS A 188 -7.62 -4.78 -8.72
CA HIS A 188 -8.20 -5.35 -9.94
C HIS A 188 -7.37 -5.06 -11.20
N GLY A 189 -6.11 -4.60 -11.03
CA GLY A 189 -5.15 -4.42 -12.13
C GLY A 189 -5.28 -3.15 -12.96
N ASP A 190 -6.06 -2.16 -12.54
CA ASP A 190 -6.16 -0.84 -13.20
C ASP A 190 -6.53 0.25 -12.16
N GLY A 191 -6.50 1.52 -12.57
CA GLY A 191 -6.90 2.65 -11.74
C GLY A 191 -8.36 2.60 -11.25
N THR A 192 -8.59 3.16 -10.08
CA THR A 192 -9.89 3.21 -9.41
C THR A 192 -10.66 4.50 -9.77
N SER A 193 -11.86 4.69 -9.21
CA SER A 193 -12.59 5.97 -9.31
C SER A 193 -12.26 7.01 -8.22
N ALA A 194 -11.27 6.73 -7.34
CA ALA A 194 -10.64 7.63 -6.35
C ALA A 194 -9.99 6.84 -5.21
N CYS A 195 -10.45 5.60 -4.99
CA CYS A 195 -9.92 4.66 -4.01
C CYS A 195 -8.42 4.36 -4.22
N VAL A 196 -7.83 3.72 -3.22
CA VAL A 196 -6.54 3.05 -3.37
C VAL A 196 -6.80 1.55 -3.36
N SER A 197 -6.14 0.79 -4.21
CA SER A 197 -6.28 -0.66 -4.25
C SER A 197 -4.94 -1.36 -4.05
N VAL A 198 -4.97 -2.51 -3.38
CA VAL A 198 -3.78 -3.30 -3.01
C VAL A 198 -4.06 -4.80 -3.14
N PRO A 199 -3.04 -5.66 -3.32
CA PRO A 199 -3.22 -7.10 -3.38
C PRO A 199 -3.94 -7.66 -2.15
N LYS A 200 -4.66 -8.78 -2.33
CA LYS A 200 -5.44 -9.43 -1.26
C LYS A 200 -4.61 -9.78 -0.02
N GLU A 201 -3.36 -10.18 -0.22
CA GLU A 201 -2.40 -10.47 0.84
C GLU A 201 -2.02 -9.21 1.62
N ALA A 202 -1.87 -8.08 0.93
CA ALA A 202 -1.62 -6.78 1.56
C ALA A 202 -2.80 -6.36 2.42
N MET A 203 -4.03 -6.45 1.87
CA MET A 203 -5.24 -6.09 2.60
C MET A 203 -5.41 -6.92 3.89
N ARG A 204 -5.26 -8.24 3.79
CA ARG A 204 -5.31 -9.14 4.97
C ARG A 204 -4.24 -8.82 5.99
N PHE A 205 -3.02 -8.49 5.54
CA PHE A 205 -1.95 -8.06 6.43
C PHE A 205 -2.32 -6.76 7.15
N LEU A 206 -2.83 -5.76 6.43
CA LEU A 206 -3.20 -4.47 6.99
C LEU A 206 -4.34 -4.59 8.00
N LEU A 207 -5.41 -5.33 7.70
CA LEU A 207 -6.52 -5.56 8.63
C LEU A 207 -6.05 -6.15 9.97
N ARG A 208 -5.11 -7.11 9.92
CA ARG A 208 -4.56 -7.76 11.13
C ARG A 208 -3.54 -6.92 11.90
N THR A 209 -3.06 -5.82 11.29
CA THR A 209 -1.91 -5.05 11.78
C THR A 209 -2.27 -3.64 12.21
N LEU A 210 -3.15 -2.95 11.49
CA LEU A 210 -3.56 -1.59 11.80
C LEU A 210 -4.39 -1.59 13.09
N ASP A 211 -3.87 -0.92 14.09
CA ASP A 211 -4.36 -0.98 15.46
C ASP A 211 -4.99 0.36 15.82
N PRO A 212 -6.30 0.43 16.12
CA PRO A 212 -6.97 1.70 16.38
C PRO A 212 -6.34 2.49 17.54
N ASP A 213 -5.74 1.80 18.52
CA ASP A 213 -5.04 2.43 19.66
C ASP A 213 -3.69 3.06 19.26
N ARG A 214 -3.18 2.74 18.07
CA ARG A 214 -1.99 3.36 17.48
C ARG A 214 -2.33 4.45 16.45
N HIS A 215 -3.61 4.83 16.35
CA HIS A 215 -4.11 5.92 15.52
C HIS A 215 -3.55 5.90 14.09
N PRO A 216 -3.86 4.84 13.31
CA PRO A 216 -3.30 4.66 11.99
C PRO A 216 -3.84 5.74 11.04
N VAL A 217 -2.93 6.30 10.24
CA VAL A 217 -3.27 7.28 9.20
C VAL A 217 -2.71 6.86 7.85
N MET A 218 -3.35 7.32 6.77
CA MET A 218 -2.84 7.24 5.42
C MET A 218 -2.30 8.59 4.98
N VAL A 219 -1.08 8.61 4.44
CA VAL A 219 -0.49 9.75 3.73
C VAL A 219 -0.47 9.38 2.25
N MET A 220 -1.14 10.12 1.39
CA MET A 220 -1.30 9.73 -0.02
C MET A 220 -1.17 10.92 -0.96
N GLY A 221 -0.53 10.69 -2.11
CA GLY A 221 -0.31 11.67 -3.16
C GLY A 221 0.70 11.18 -4.21
N ASP A 222 0.81 11.91 -5.33
CA ASP A 222 1.94 11.69 -6.23
C ASP A 222 3.26 12.19 -5.62
N LYS A 223 4.39 11.72 -6.16
CA LYS A 223 5.73 12.06 -5.65
C LYS A 223 6.00 13.57 -5.55
N ARG A 224 5.43 14.41 -6.43
CA ARG A 224 5.62 15.87 -6.38
C ARG A 224 4.89 16.44 -5.18
N GLU A 225 3.60 16.16 -5.05
CA GLU A 225 2.76 16.68 -3.96
C GLU A 225 3.17 16.13 -2.60
N LEU A 226 3.65 14.89 -2.54
CA LEU A 226 4.19 14.31 -1.31
C LEU A 226 5.43 15.06 -0.82
N ARG A 227 6.30 15.53 -1.72
CA ARG A 227 7.57 16.18 -1.36
C ARG A 227 7.45 17.68 -1.06
N ALA A 228 6.37 18.32 -1.52
CA ALA A 228 6.10 19.75 -1.35
C ALA A 228 5.77 20.11 0.11
#